data_AF-A0A2G9P412-F1
#
_entry.id   AF-A0A2G9P412-F1
#
_cell.length_a   1.000
_cell.length_b   1.000
_cell.length_c   1.000
_cell.angle_alpha   90.00
_cell.angle_beta   90.00
_cell.angle_gamma   90.00
#
_symmetry.space_group_name_H-M   'P 1'
#
loop_
_entity.id
_entity.type
_entity.pdbx_description
1 polymer ?
#
loop_
_entity_poly.entity_id
_entity_poly.type
_entity_poly.pdbx_seq_one_letter_code
_entity_poly.pdbx_strand_id
1 'polypeptide(L)'
;MAAKLSEMQMGDSVDIGKLVTKTEIKQTRLQCDEECLALERNRRLAEALNISENSDPFNTRCGTKYSDSLKDDARKDLKFVSDIEREIKALVDAVNKGKQTKKSHCFPPMNRDHRKIIHDLAEVYGVESVSYDSEPKRNVVITAIKGKSACPNISLMTVLEREIQAKPPPPIAHYRHLPDRNGGSGGTQKAPREDPVIDYFDVQD
;
A
#
# COMPACT_ATOMS: atom_id res chain seq x y z
N MET A 1 -19.50 -9.65 -60.00
CA MET A 1 -19.09 -10.23 -58.69
C MET A 1 -17.75 -9.61 -58.33
N ALA A 2 -17.75 -8.57 -57.50
CA ALA A 2 -16.54 -7.90 -57.04
C ALA A 2 -16.29 -8.33 -55.58
N ALA A 3 -15.14 -8.95 -55.32
CA ALA A 3 -14.80 -9.52 -54.03
C ALA A 3 -14.39 -8.44 -53.03
N LYS A 4 -15.24 -8.27 -52.00
CA LYS A 4 -14.94 -7.98 -50.60
C LYS A 4 -13.49 -7.51 -50.30
N LEU A 5 -13.32 -6.20 -50.08
CA LEU A 5 -12.25 -5.68 -49.23
C LEU A 5 -12.70 -5.85 -47.78
N SER A 6 -12.18 -6.85 -47.09
CA SER A 6 -12.38 -7.04 -45.65
C SER A 6 -11.36 -6.22 -44.87
N GLU A 7 -11.85 -5.18 -44.20
CA GLU A 7 -11.69 -4.93 -42.77
C GLU A 7 -10.34 -5.31 -42.14
N MET A 8 -9.42 -4.33 -42.04
CA MET A 8 -8.26 -4.41 -41.14
C MET A 8 -8.77 -4.16 -39.72
N GLN A 9 -8.89 -5.23 -38.93
CA GLN A 9 -9.35 -5.16 -37.54
C GLN A 9 -8.20 -4.65 -36.65
N MET A 10 -8.47 -3.64 -35.81
CA MET A 10 -7.51 -3.15 -34.82
C MET A 10 -7.21 -4.27 -33.83
N GLY A 11 -6.00 -4.83 -33.88
CA GLY A 11 -5.57 -5.85 -32.91
C GLY A 11 -4.57 -6.88 -33.43
N ASP A 12 -4.36 -6.97 -34.74
CA ASP A 12 -3.38 -7.91 -35.29
C ASP A 12 -1.95 -7.44 -34.98
N SER A 13 -1.29 -8.10 -34.03
CA SER A 13 0.11 -7.87 -33.72
C SER A 13 1.00 -8.55 -34.76
N VAL A 14 1.92 -7.79 -35.35
CA VAL A 14 2.94 -8.36 -36.25
C VAL A 14 4.13 -8.76 -35.38
N ASP A 15 4.44 -10.05 -35.36
CA ASP A 15 5.58 -10.59 -34.63
C ASP A 15 6.88 -10.27 -35.39
N ILE A 16 7.45 -9.10 -35.12
CA ILE A 16 8.69 -8.60 -35.75
C ILE A 16 9.89 -9.50 -35.38
N GLY A 17 9.77 -10.36 -34.36
CA GLY A 17 10.83 -11.26 -33.91
C GLY A 17 11.37 -12.21 -34.99
N LYS A 18 10.60 -12.47 -36.05
CA LYS A 18 11.03 -13.29 -37.20
C LYS A 18 11.89 -12.55 -38.22
N LEU A 19 11.91 -11.22 -38.20
CA LEU A 19 12.77 -10.41 -39.09
C LEU A 19 14.15 -10.12 -38.50
N VAL A 20 14.33 -10.28 -37.18
CA VAL A 20 15.62 -10.04 -36.53
C VAL A 20 16.47 -11.31 -36.60
N THR A 21 17.58 -11.27 -37.31
CA THR A 21 18.49 -12.42 -37.38
C THR A 21 19.06 -12.72 -35.99
N LYS A 22 19.32 -14.00 -35.67
CA LYS A 22 19.88 -14.43 -34.36
C LYS A 22 21.17 -13.70 -33.97
N THR A 23 21.88 -13.17 -34.96
CA THR A 23 23.09 -12.33 -34.83
C THR A 23 22.78 -10.89 -34.42
N GLU A 24 21.71 -10.28 -34.94
CA GLU A 24 21.29 -8.92 -34.58
C GLU A 24 20.60 -8.86 -33.21
N ILE A 25 19.88 -9.91 -32.78
CA ILE A 25 19.25 -9.99 -31.45
C ILE A 25 20.29 -9.85 -30.31
N LYS A 26 21.52 -10.35 -30.54
CA LYS A 26 22.61 -10.21 -29.57
C LYS A 26 23.18 -8.79 -29.53
N GLN A 27 23.08 -8.04 -30.62
CA GLN A 27 23.53 -6.65 -30.70
C GLN A 27 22.48 -5.67 -30.15
N THR A 28 21.19 -6.03 -30.16
CA THR A 28 20.11 -5.20 -29.61
C THR A 28 19.81 -5.46 -28.13
N ARG A 29 20.48 -6.43 -27.48
CA ARG A 29 20.33 -6.66 -26.04
C ARG A 29 21.21 -5.67 -25.29
N LEU A 30 20.59 -4.61 -24.78
CA LEU A 30 21.25 -3.64 -23.90
C LEU A 30 21.84 -4.38 -22.68
N GLN A 31 23.07 -4.01 -22.32
CA GLN A 31 23.63 -4.44 -21.04
C GLN A 31 22.88 -3.73 -19.91
N CYS A 32 22.85 -4.35 -18.73
CA CYS A 32 22.25 -3.68 -17.58
C CYS A 32 23.16 -2.57 -17.08
N ASP A 33 22.63 -1.36 -17.07
CA ASP A 33 23.23 -0.21 -16.42
C ASP A 33 23.27 -0.39 -14.89
N GLU A 34 23.97 0.48 -14.16
CA GLU A 34 24.15 0.36 -12.70
C GLU A 34 22.81 0.26 -11.95
N GLU A 35 21.78 0.98 -12.40
CA GLU A 35 20.44 0.90 -11.83
C GLU A 35 19.80 -0.48 -12.06
N CYS A 36 19.94 -1.05 -13.26
CA CYS A 36 19.44 -2.40 -13.53
C CYS A 36 20.17 -3.45 -12.68
N LEU A 37 21.49 -3.34 -12.54
CA LEU A 37 22.27 -4.26 -11.70
C LEU A 37 21.85 -4.19 -10.23
N ALA A 38 21.58 -2.98 -9.73
CA ALA A 38 21.07 -2.77 -8.37
C ALA A 38 19.67 -3.39 -8.21
N LEU A 39 18.76 -3.18 -9.15
CA LEU A 39 17.41 -3.76 -9.14
C LEU A 39 17.44 -5.29 -9.19
N GLU A 40 18.25 -5.88 -10.08
CA GLU A 40 18.42 -7.34 -10.21
C GLU A 40 18.96 -7.95 -8.91
N ARG A 41 19.97 -7.30 -8.30
CA ARG A 41 20.52 -7.71 -6.99
C ARG A 41 19.46 -7.64 -5.90
N ASN A 42 18.71 -6.55 -5.80
CA ASN A 42 17.67 -6.37 -4.80
C ASN A 42 16.56 -7.39 -4.97
N ARG A 43 16.15 -7.66 -6.21
CA ARG A 43 15.19 -8.72 -6.55
C ARG A 43 15.68 -10.08 -6.09
N ARG A 44 16.91 -10.45 -6.43
CA ARG A 44 17.49 -11.75 -6.04
C ARG A 44 17.61 -11.90 -4.52
N LEU A 45 17.96 -10.82 -3.82
CA LEU A 45 18.01 -10.80 -2.36
C LEU A 45 16.62 -10.94 -1.76
N ALA A 46 15.62 -10.23 -2.30
CA ALA A 46 14.23 -10.34 -1.87
C ALA A 46 13.69 -11.77 -2.06
N GLU A 47 13.95 -12.40 -3.21
CA GLU A 47 13.58 -13.79 -3.48
C GLU A 47 14.24 -14.76 -2.49
N ALA A 48 15.55 -14.62 -2.23
CA ALA A 48 16.27 -15.47 -1.28
C ALA A 48 15.74 -15.33 0.17
N LEU A 49 15.26 -14.14 0.53
CA LEU A 49 14.70 -13.85 1.85
C LEU A 49 13.18 -14.07 1.91
N ASN A 50 12.55 -14.54 0.84
CA ASN A 50 11.08 -14.65 0.70
C ASN A 50 10.35 -13.32 1.01
N ILE A 51 10.97 -12.19 0.68
CA ILE A 51 10.37 -10.86 0.77
C ILE A 51 9.58 -10.63 -0.52
N SER A 52 8.27 -10.83 -0.47
CA SER A 52 7.35 -10.30 -1.47
C SER A 52 7.08 -8.82 -1.20
N GLU A 53 6.71 -8.05 -2.23
CA GLU A 53 6.30 -6.64 -2.10
C GLU A 53 5.20 -6.42 -1.04
N ASN A 54 4.47 -7.49 -0.70
CA ASN A 54 3.37 -7.50 0.24
C ASN A 54 3.68 -8.15 1.62
N SER A 55 4.87 -8.72 1.82
CA SER A 55 5.14 -9.56 3.01
C SER A 55 5.96 -8.88 4.09
N ASP A 56 6.33 -7.62 3.95
CA ASP A 56 7.02 -6.92 5.03
C ASP A 56 6.00 -6.32 6.03
N PRO A 57 5.95 -6.82 7.29
CA PRO A 57 5.10 -6.25 8.34
C PRO A 57 5.42 -4.79 8.67
N PHE A 58 6.62 -4.32 8.33
CA PHE A 58 7.09 -2.95 8.52
C PHE A 58 6.99 -2.08 7.25
N ASN A 59 6.71 -2.67 6.09
CA ASN A 59 6.49 -1.94 4.84
C ASN A 59 5.06 -1.39 4.79
N THR A 60 4.78 -0.53 5.75
CA THR A 60 3.64 0.38 5.80
C THR A 60 3.59 1.37 4.63
N ARG A 61 4.56 1.29 3.69
CA ARG A 61 4.75 2.22 2.57
C ARG A 61 4.60 1.56 1.19
N CYS A 62 4.49 0.24 1.08
CA CYS A 62 4.31 -0.43 -0.21
C CYS A 62 2.85 -0.87 -0.36
N GLY A 63 2.14 -0.19 -1.27
CA GLY A 63 0.81 -0.55 -1.76
C GLY A 63 -0.21 -0.76 -0.65
N THR A 64 -0.88 0.31 -0.20
CA THR A 64 -2.08 0.12 0.60
C THR A 64 -3.00 -0.82 -0.16
N LYS A 65 -3.39 -1.95 0.45
CA LYS A 65 -4.39 -2.89 -0.10
C LYS A 65 -5.69 -2.19 -0.50
N TYR A 66 -5.89 -1.01 0.06
CA TYR A 66 -7.02 -0.13 -0.16
C TYR A 66 -6.70 0.91 -1.22
N SER A 67 -7.59 1.03 -2.21
CA SER A 67 -7.58 2.10 -3.22
C SER A 67 -7.68 3.48 -2.57
N ASP A 68 -7.05 4.49 -3.16
CA ASP A 68 -7.13 5.87 -2.66
C ASP A 68 -8.57 6.40 -2.67
N SER A 69 -9.38 6.01 -3.66
CA SER A 69 -10.82 6.36 -3.67
C SER A 69 -11.56 5.81 -2.45
N LEU A 70 -11.21 4.59 -2.01
CA LEU A 70 -11.82 3.98 -0.83
C LEU A 70 -11.39 4.71 0.45
N LYS A 71 -10.14 5.17 0.54
CA LYS A 71 -9.67 5.98 1.68
C LYS A 71 -10.41 7.32 1.75
N ASP A 72 -10.57 8.00 0.62
CA ASP A 72 -11.28 9.28 0.57
C ASP A 72 -12.76 9.14 0.90
N ASP A 73 -13.41 8.08 0.41
CA ASP A 73 -14.81 7.78 0.75
C ASP A 73 -14.95 7.41 2.24
N ALA A 74 -13.99 6.65 2.79
CA ALA A 74 -14.00 6.27 4.19
C ALA A 74 -13.79 7.45 5.15
N ARG A 75 -13.01 8.46 4.76
CA ARG A 75 -12.81 9.70 5.54
C ARG A 75 -14.12 10.49 5.74
N LYS A 76 -15.10 10.33 4.84
CA LYS A 76 -16.40 11.00 4.96
C LYS A 76 -17.23 10.40 6.09
N ASP A 77 -17.26 9.06 6.20
CA ASP A 77 -18.12 8.32 7.13
C ASP A 77 -17.34 7.21 7.89
N LEU A 78 -16.43 7.60 8.79
CA LEU A 78 -15.59 6.66 9.54
C LEU A 78 -16.41 5.66 10.38
N LYS A 79 -17.52 6.09 10.99
CA LYS A 79 -18.36 5.21 11.82
C LYS A 79 -18.95 4.06 10.99
N PHE A 80 -19.50 4.39 9.83
CA PHE A 80 -20.06 3.42 8.90
C PHE A 80 -19.01 2.39 8.47
N VAL A 81 -17.82 2.86 8.09
CA VAL A 81 -16.73 1.96 7.67
C VAL A 81 -16.31 1.01 8.79
N SER A 82 -16.20 1.51 10.03
CA SER A 82 -15.89 0.66 11.20
C SER A 82 -16.93 -0.44 11.41
N ASP A 83 -18.22 -0.11 11.26
CA ASP A 83 -19.30 -1.06 11.44
C ASP A 83 -19.30 -2.14 10.35
N ILE A 84 -19.17 -1.73 9.08
CA ILE A 84 -19.06 -2.66 7.94
C ILE A 84 -17.82 -3.56 8.08
N GLU A 85 -16.68 -3.00 8.44
CA GLU A 85 -15.42 -3.73 8.61
C GLU A 85 -15.54 -4.80 9.72
N ARG A 86 -16.21 -4.44 10.82
CA ARG A 86 -16.52 -5.37 11.91
C ARG A 86 -17.44 -6.51 11.44
N GLU A 87 -18.46 -6.21 10.65
CA GLU A 87 -19.38 -7.22 10.12
C GLU A 87 -18.73 -8.17 9.11
N ILE A 88 -17.93 -7.63 8.18
CA ILE A 88 -17.15 -8.45 7.24
C ILE A 88 -16.18 -9.36 8.02
N LYS A 89 -15.46 -8.82 9.00
CA LYS A 89 -14.54 -9.61 9.83
C LYS A 89 -15.26 -10.72 10.59
N ALA A 90 -16.41 -10.41 11.20
CA ALA A 90 -17.23 -11.40 11.89
C ALA A 90 -17.73 -12.51 10.93
N LEU A 91 -18.07 -12.14 9.69
CA LEU A 91 -18.48 -13.08 8.66
C LEU A 91 -17.34 -14.02 8.25
N VAL A 92 -16.15 -13.48 7.98
CA VAL A 92 -14.95 -14.24 7.63
C VAL A 92 -14.54 -15.19 8.77
N ASP A 93 -14.53 -14.71 10.00
CA ASP A 93 -14.26 -15.54 11.19
C ASP A 93 -15.28 -16.66 11.35
N ALA A 94 -16.56 -16.39 11.12
CA ALA A 94 -17.62 -17.38 11.22
C ALA A 94 -17.49 -18.49 10.16
N VAL A 95 -16.99 -18.17 8.96
CA VAL A 95 -16.74 -19.16 7.90
C VAL A 95 -15.47 -19.95 8.16
N ASN A 96 -14.41 -19.31 8.64
CA ASN A 96 -13.14 -19.96 8.92
C ASN A 96 -13.24 -20.93 10.12
N LYS A 97 -13.91 -20.51 11.20
CA LYS A 97 -14.13 -21.33 12.41
C LYS A 97 -15.33 -22.27 12.28
N GLY A 98 -16.27 -21.93 11.40
CA GLY A 98 -17.50 -22.69 11.19
C GLY A 98 -17.31 -23.97 10.37
N LYS A 99 -18.37 -24.79 10.39
CA LYS A 99 -18.51 -25.95 9.50
C LYS A 99 -18.98 -25.57 8.09
N GLN A 100 -19.64 -24.43 7.96
CA GLN A 100 -20.20 -23.96 6.68
C GLN A 100 -19.09 -23.47 5.74
N THR A 101 -19.16 -23.87 4.48
CA THR A 101 -18.19 -23.47 3.44
C THR A 101 -18.43 -22.06 2.92
N LYS A 102 -19.67 -21.58 3.04
CA LYS A 102 -20.09 -20.24 2.63
C LYS A 102 -21.04 -19.65 3.65
N LYS A 103 -20.96 -18.35 3.88
CA LYS A 103 -21.92 -17.60 4.70
C LYS A 103 -22.13 -16.23 4.10
N SER A 104 -23.38 -15.79 4.04
CA SER A 104 -23.75 -14.49 3.52
C SER A 104 -24.28 -13.56 4.61
N HIS A 105 -24.15 -12.27 4.36
CA HIS A 105 -24.75 -11.20 5.15
C HIS A 105 -25.41 -10.18 4.21
N CYS A 106 -26.65 -9.80 4.51
CA CYS A 106 -27.43 -8.87 3.70
C CYS A 106 -27.52 -7.53 4.43
N PHE A 107 -26.95 -6.48 3.82
CA PHE A 107 -27.04 -5.15 4.38
C PHE A 107 -28.39 -4.49 4.05
N PRO A 108 -28.88 -3.55 4.89
CA PRO A 108 -30.06 -2.76 4.57
C PRO A 108 -29.91 -1.93 3.29
N PRO A 109 -31.01 -1.53 2.63
CA PRO A 109 -30.96 -0.57 1.53
C PRO A 109 -30.25 0.73 1.95
N MET A 110 -29.28 1.18 1.15
CA MET A 110 -28.41 2.30 1.48
C MET A 110 -28.01 3.11 0.24
N ASN A 111 -27.35 4.24 0.45
CA ASN A 111 -26.93 5.17 -0.61
C ASN A 111 -25.89 4.54 -1.56
N ARG A 112 -25.79 5.07 -2.79
CA ARG A 112 -24.84 4.59 -3.80
C ARG A 112 -23.39 4.57 -3.30
N ASP A 113 -22.97 5.61 -2.59
CA ASP A 113 -21.59 5.74 -2.12
C ASP A 113 -21.28 4.73 -1.00
N HIS A 114 -22.24 4.48 -0.10
CA HIS A 114 -22.12 3.41 0.91
C HIS A 114 -22.04 2.02 0.28
N ARG A 115 -22.82 1.75 -0.77
CA ARG A 115 -22.72 0.48 -1.51
C ARG A 115 -21.35 0.31 -2.17
N LYS A 116 -20.82 1.39 -2.77
CA LYS A 116 -19.48 1.39 -3.39
C LYS A 116 -18.40 1.02 -2.36
N ILE A 117 -18.42 1.63 -1.18
CA ILE A 117 -17.48 1.33 -0.09
C ILE A 117 -17.51 -0.17 0.28
N ILE A 118 -18.69 -0.77 0.37
CA ILE A 118 -18.83 -2.21 0.70
C ILE A 118 -18.23 -3.08 -0.42
N HIS A 119 -18.47 -2.75 -1.68
CA HIS A 119 -17.89 -3.49 -2.81
C HIS A 119 -16.36 -3.39 -2.84
N ASP A 120 -15.82 -2.18 -2.66
CA ASP A 120 -14.37 -1.95 -2.61
C ASP A 120 -13.72 -2.68 -1.42
N LEU A 121 -14.37 -2.67 -0.24
CA LEU A 121 -13.90 -3.43 0.92
C LEU A 121 -13.97 -4.95 0.69
N ALA A 122 -15.04 -5.41 0.04
CA ALA A 122 -15.23 -6.83 -0.23
C ALA A 122 -14.09 -7.43 -1.07
N GLU A 123 -13.59 -6.67 -2.05
CA GLU A 123 -12.43 -7.04 -2.86
C GLU A 123 -11.18 -7.27 -2.00
N VAL A 124 -10.90 -6.37 -1.05
CA VAL A 124 -9.73 -6.47 -0.18
C VAL A 124 -9.80 -7.69 0.76
N TYR A 125 -10.99 -8.02 1.25
CA TYR A 125 -11.21 -9.17 2.14
C TYR A 125 -11.40 -10.49 1.39
N GLY A 126 -11.43 -10.46 0.05
CA GLY A 126 -11.69 -11.65 -0.77
C GLY A 126 -13.09 -12.25 -0.55
N VAL A 127 -14.08 -11.41 -0.24
CA VAL A 127 -15.49 -11.81 -0.11
C VAL A 127 -16.26 -11.40 -1.37
N GLU A 128 -17.21 -12.22 -1.79
CA GLU A 128 -18.04 -11.91 -2.95
C GLU A 128 -19.07 -10.84 -2.56
N SER A 129 -19.25 -9.81 -3.39
CA SER A 129 -20.23 -8.75 -3.13
C SER A 129 -21.18 -8.60 -4.32
N VAL A 130 -22.48 -8.59 -4.04
CA VAL A 130 -23.52 -8.49 -5.07
C VAL A 130 -24.57 -7.48 -4.63
N SER A 131 -24.92 -6.56 -5.53
CA SER A 131 -26.05 -5.66 -5.33
C SER A 131 -27.35 -6.32 -5.80
N TYR A 132 -28.42 -6.22 -5.01
CA TYR A 132 -29.76 -6.67 -5.41
C TYR A 132 -30.77 -5.50 -5.37
N ASP A 133 -31.87 -5.66 -6.11
CA ASP A 133 -32.98 -4.71 -6.26
C ASP A 133 -32.70 -3.44 -7.08
N SER A 134 -33.79 -2.80 -7.51
CA SER A 134 -33.78 -1.51 -8.19
C SER A 134 -33.73 -0.35 -7.18
N GLU A 135 -33.17 0.78 -7.61
CA GLU A 135 -33.17 2.02 -6.83
C GLU A 135 -34.63 2.46 -6.55
N PRO A 136 -35.01 2.87 -5.33
CA PRO A 136 -34.19 3.21 -4.16
C PRO A 136 -33.95 2.06 -3.15
N LYS A 137 -34.51 0.87 -3.37
CA LYS A 137 -34.44 -0.25 -2.41
C LYS A 137 -33.21 -1.14 -2.59
N ARG A 138 -32.24 -0.70 -3.40
CA ARG A 138 -31.04 -1.46 -3.74
C ARG A 138 -30.19 -1.72 -2.50
N ASN A 139 -29.93 -3.00 -2.24
CA ASN A 139 -29.11 -3.48 -1.13
C ASN A 139 -27.82 -4.14 -1.63
N VAL A 140 -26.92 -4.47 -0.71
CA VAL A 140 -25.70 -5.23 -1.00
C VAL A 140 -25.68 -6.46 -0.11
N VAL A 141 -25.35 -7.60 -0.70
CA VAL A 141 -25.14 -8.86 0.00
C VAL A 141 -23.70 -9.26 -0.20
N ILE A 142 -23.02 -9.56 0.90
CA ILE A 142 -21.66 -10.09 0.89
C ILE A 142 -21.70 -11.58 1.22
N THR A 143 -20.86 -12.37 0.56
CA THR A 143 -20.73 -13.81 0.76
C THR A 143 -19.26 -14.16 0.99
N ALA A 144 -18.94 -14.62 2.19
CA ALA A 144 -17.62 -15.13 2.52
C ALA A 144 -17.52 -16.63 2.16
N ILE A 145 -16.38 -17.03 1.58
CA ILE A 145 -16.10 -18.39 1.14
C ILE A 145 -14.83 -18.89 1.83
N LYS A 146 -14.92 -20.05 2.48
CA LYS A 146 -13.81 -20.67 3.20
C LYS A 146 -12.61 -20.89 2.28
N GLY A 147 -11.44 -20.42 2.69
CA GLY A 147 -10.19 -20.53 1.94
C GLY A 147 -9.98 -19.47 0.85
N LYS A 148 -11.01 -18.68 0.50
CA LYS A 148 -10.87 -17.51 -0.38
C LYS A 148 -10.89 -16.20 0.41
N SER A 149 -11.78 -16.09 1.40
CA SER A 149 -11.92 -14.90 2.21
C SER A 149 -10.93 -14.89 3.37
N ALA A 150 -10.20 -13.79 3.51
CA ALA A 150 -9.20 -13.61 4.57
C ALA A 150 -9.21 -12.17 5.09
N CYS A 151 -8.93 -12.00 6.38
CA CYS A 151 -8.77 -10.68 6.97
C CYS A 151 -7.39 -10.12 6.60
N PRO A 152 -7.30 -8.85 6.13
CA PRO A 152 -6.03 -8.21 5.91
C PRO A 152 -5.27 -8.02 7.24
N ASN A 153 -3.94 -7.95 7.16
CA ASN A 153 -3.08 -7.76 8.33
C ASN A 153 -3.32 -6.42 9.04
N ILE A 154 -3.70 -5.39 8.27
CA ILE A 154 -3.99 -4.04 8.76
C ILE A 154 -5.36 -3.65 8.21
N SER A 155 -6.28 -3.30 9.10
CA SER A 155 -7.63 -2.78 8.79
C SER A 155 -7.58 -1.40 8.14
N LEU A 156 -8.58 -1.08 7.32
CA LEU A 156 -8.71 0.23 6.68
C LEU A 156 -8.77 1.34 7.72
N MET A 157 -9.52 1.12 8.81
CA MET A 157 -9.61 2.09 9.89
C MET A 157 -8.24 2.42 10.50
N THR A 158 -7.41 1.39 10.73
CA THR A 158 -6.05 1.56 11.27
C THR A 158 -5.12 2.28 10.30
N VAL A 159 -5.27 2.04 8.99
CA VAL A 159 -4.54 2.80 7.96
C VAL A 159 -4.92 4.28 8.03
N LEU A 160 -6.21 4.59 8.12
CA LEU A 160 -6.70 5.97 8.20
C LEU A 160 -6.26 6.67 9.48
N GLU A 161 -6.35 6.01 10.64
CA GLU A 161 -5.89 6.55 11.92
C GLU A 161 -4.40 6.93 11.88
N ARG A 162 -3.57 6.07 11.28
CA ARG A 162 -2.14 6.33 11.12
C ARG A 162 -1.83 7.45 10.13
N GLU A 163 -2.63 7.62 9.08
CA GLU A 163 -2.50 8.75 8.16
C GLU A 163 -2.91 10.07 8.82
N ILE A 164 -3.94 10.05 9.68
CA ILE A 164 -4.41 11.21 10.42
C ILE A 164 -3.42 11.60 11.54
N GLN A 165 -2.79 10.62 12.19
CA GLN A 165 -1.71 10.90 13.14
C GLN A 165 -0.46 11.39 12.39
N ALA A 166 -0.21 12.69 12.52
CA ALA A 166 0.95 13.37 11.96
C ALA A 166 2.25 12.57 12.19
N LYS A 167 3.09 12.50 11.16
CA LYS A 167 4.40 11.87 11.22
C LYS A 167 5.15 12.40 12.44
N PRO A 168 5.81 11.52 13.24
CA PRO A 168 6.61 11.99 14.36
C PRO A 168 7.64 13.01 13.84
N PRO A 169 7.95 14.06 14.63
CA PRO A 169 8.94 15.03 14.22
C PRO A 169 10.24 14.30 13.86
N PRO A 170 10.94 14.74 12.78
CA PRO A 170 12.17 14.11 12.37
C PRO A 170 13.14 14.05 13.57
N PRO A 171 13.93 12.98 13.72
CA PRO A 171 14.89 12.89 14.79
C PRO A 171 15.79 14.12 14.75
N ILE A 172 15.87 14.83 15.87
CA ILE A 172 16.72 16.01 16.02
C ILE A 172 18.14 15.55 15.72
N ALA A 173 18.76 16.13 14.70
CA ALA A 173 20.13 15.81 14.35
C ALA A 173 21.03 16.15 15.54
N HIS A 174 21.60 15.13 16.19
CA HIS A 174 22.68 15.34 17.14
C HIS A 174 23.87 15.86 16.35
N TYR A 175 24.16 17.16 16.49
CA TYR A 175 25.39 17.75 16.00
C TYR A 175 26.54 17.04 16.70
N ARG A 176 27.26 16.19 15.96
CA ARG A 176 28.56 15.71 16.41
C ARG A 176 29.45 16.95 16.45
N HIS A 177 29.80 17.41 17.64
CA HIS A 177 30.93 18.33 17.80
C HIS A 177 32.16 17.64 17.18
N LEU A 178 32.52 18.05 15.96
CA LEU A 178 33.86 17.80 15.46
C LEU A 178 34.81 18.63 16.33
N PRO A 179 35.91 18.05 16.85
CA PRO A 179 36.93 18.86 17.48
C PRO A 179 37.56 19.75 16.40
N ASP A 180 37.53 21.05 16.67
CA ASP A 180 38.02 22.13 15.83
C ASP A 180 39.51 21.92 15.51
N ARG A 181 39.85 21.61 14.25
CA ARG A 181 41.21 21.78 13.73
C ARG A 181 41.31 23.18 13.11
N ASN A 182 41.63 24.12 14.00
CA ASN A 182 42.29 25.41 13.80
C ASN A 182 42.60 25.83 12.35
N GLY A 183 41.95 26.90 11.89
CA GLY A 183 42.23 27.54 10.59
C GLY A 183 41.52 28.87 10.37
N GLY A 184 41.91 29.91 11.12
CA GLY A 184 42.02 31.32 10.67
C GLY A 184 40.82 32.05 10.05
N SER A 185 40.39 33.10 10.79
CA SER A 185 40.08 34.46 10.27
C SER A 185 38.65 34.81 9.85
N GLY A 186 37.97 35.56 10.73
CA GLY A 186 37.23 36.77 10.37
C GLY A 186 35.69 36.72 10.37
N GLY A 187 35.04 37.40 11.32
CA GLY A 187 33.69 37.94 11.13
C GLY A 187 32.70 37.80 12.30
N THR A 188 32.54 38.89 13.06
CA THR A 188 31.35 39.28 13.86
C THR A 188 30.83 38.33 14.96
N GLN A 189 31.19 38.63 16.21
CA GLN A 189 30.62 38.01 17.40
C GLN A 189 29.24 38.61 17.72
N LYS A 190 28.21 37.76 17.77
CA LYS A 190 26.94 38.04 18.48
C LYS A 190 26.92 37.08 19.68
N ALA A 191 27.01 37.64 20.88
CA ALA A 191 27.14 36.89 22.13
C ALA A 191 25.89 36.01 22.42
N PRO A 192 26.05 34.74 22.81
CA PRO A 192 25.06 34.02 23.59
C PRO A 192 25.43 34.02 25.09
N ARG A 193 24.40 33.94 25.92
CA ARG A 193 24.47 34.01 27.39
C ARG A 193 25.24 32.82 27.97
N GLU A 194 26.10 33.10 28.95
CA GLU A 194 26.76 32.08 29.77
C GLU A 194 25.75 31.49 30.76
N ASP A 195 25.50 30.18 30.66
CA ASP A 195 24.95 29.39 31.76
C ASP A 195 26.14 28.88 32.61
N PRO A 196 26.07 28.95 33.95
CA PRO A 196 27.21 28.63 34.80
C PRO A 196 27.51 27.13 34.77
N VAL A 197 28.78 26.79 34.56
CA VAL A 197 29.33 25.44 34.68
C VAL A 197 29.23 25.01 36.15
N ILE A 198 28.45 23.97 36.41
CA ILE A 198 28.37 23.33 37.73
C ILE A 198 29.55 22.37 37.83
N ASP A 199 30.55 22.73 38.64
CA ASP A 199 31.67 21.86 38.98
C ASP A 199 31.25 20.88 40.09
N TYR A 200 31.21 19.59 39.74
CA TYR A 200 30.75 18.50 40.61
C TYR A 200 31.94 17.70 41.17
N PHE A 201 33.09 18.36 41.41
CA PHE A 201 34.32 17.72 41.87
C PHE A 201 34.74 18.04 43.32
N ASP A 202 33.87 18.69 44.10
CA ASP A 202 34.12 18.98 45.54
C ASP A 202 33.25 18.13 46.49
N VAL A 203 32.78 16.95 46.06
CA VAL A 203 32.30 15.95 47.02
C VAL A 203 33.48 15.08 47.45
N GLN A 204 34.17 15.53 48.51
CA GLN A 204 34.95 14.64 49.36
C GLN A 204 34.24 14.49 50.71
N ASP A 205 34.24 13.24 51.16
CA ASP A 205 33.62 12.64 52.36
C ASP A 205 33.61 13.50 53.64
#